data_AF-A0A0C7NT71-F1
#
_entry.id   AF-A0A0C7NT71-F1
#
_cell.length_a   1.000
_cell.length_b   1.000
_cell.length_c   1.000
_cell.angle_alpha   90.00
_cell.angle_beta   90.00
_cell.angle_gamma   90.00
#
_symmetry.space_group_name_H-M   'P 1'
#
loop_
_entity.id
_entity.type
_entity.pdbx_description
1 polymer ?
#
loop_
_entity_poly.entity_id
_entity_poly.type
_entity_poly.pdbx_seq_one_letter_code
_entity_poly.pdbx_strand_id
1 'polypeptide(L)'
;MKKASFFIVLGLAVLLLFGCAGDGGPLGGVSKEPEGIWLISTYTDPDGDEVYQEFDSFFYVKISVNDDKNGYDAIALNEDGDPDETIEETTFELENIDVMLTILNMAQPFGLGEFDYELDGTFYDVSKDEDDLMFGNFLEDVSNDEGIWFAVRYTFPAPAASLEVDNPLIGREDEIEKIIEARTGYKVEIDFSEIIK
;
A
#
# COMPACT_ATOMS: atom_id res chain seq x y z
N MET A 1 14.29 -59.63 29.94
CA MET A 1 15.17 -58.47 29.64
C MET A 1 14.58 -57.26 30.35
N LYS A 2 15.38 -56.60 31.20
CA LYS A 2 14.95 -55.53 32.12
C LYS A 2 14.96 -54.16 31.43
N LYS A 3 14.01 -53.33 31.86
CA LYS A 3 13.77 -51.91 31.55
C LYS A 3 15.00 -51.02 31.81
N ALA A 4 15.14 -49.93 31.05
CA ALA A 4 14.98 -48.55 31.54
C ALA A 4 15.53 -47.52 30.52
N SER A 5 14.72 -46.50 30.29
CA SER A 5 14.97 -45.30 29.50
C SER A 5 16.17 -44.48 29.97
N PHE A 6 16.80 -43.75 29.06
CA PHE A 6 17.41 -42.44 29.33
C PHE A 6 17.31 -41.56 28.08
N PHE A 7 16.41 -40.58 28.12
CA PHE A 7 16.44 -39.39 27.26
C PHE A 7 17.35 -38.36 27.94
N ILE A 8 18.34 -37.83 27.23
CA ILE A 8 19.00 -36.55 27.57
C ILE A 8 19.15 -35.75 26.29
N VAL A 9 18.58 -34.55 26.33
CA VAL A 9 18.60 -33.45 25.36
C VAL A 9 19.93 -32.71 25.46
N LEU A 10 20.54 -32.40 24.31
CA LEU A 10 21.46 -31.27 24.05
C LEU A 10 21.73 -31.31 22.53
N GLY A 11 21.29 -30.39 21.67
CA GLY A 11 21.24 -28.94 21.80
C GLY A 11 22.55 -28.35 21.26
N LEU A 12 22.64 -28.07 19.94
CA LEU A 12 23.26 -26.85 19.39
C LEU A 12 23.21 -26.79 17.84
N ALA A 13 22.55 -25.74 17.36
CA ALA A 13 22.80 -24.94 16.15
C ALA A 13 23.68 -25.48 15.02
N VAL A 14 23.07 -25.69 13.84
CA VAL A 14 23.64 -25.32 12.53
C VAL A 14 22.49 -24.90 11.60
N LEU A 15 22.03 -23.65 11.71
CA LEU A 15 21.24 -22.97 10.68
C LEU A 15 21.65 -21.49 10.68
N LEU A 16 22.87 -21.22 10.21
CA LEU A 16 23.36 -19.87 9.91
C LEU A 16 24.29 -19.95 8.69
N LEU A 17 23.71 -20.19 7.51
CA LEU A 17 24.42 -20.04 6.25
C LEU A 17 23.49 -19.58 5.11
N PHE A 18 22.58 -18.64 5.35
CA PHE A 18 22.08 -17.74 4.31
C PHE A 18 21.64 -16.43 4.98
N GLY A 19 22.19 -15.30 4.50
CA GLY A 19 21.92 -13.96 5.05
C GLY A 19 23.19 -13.13 5.24
N CYS A 20 24.03 -13.03 4.21
CA CYS A 20 24.97 -11.91 4.12
C CYS A 20 24.20 -10.69 3.58
N ALA A 21 24.44 -9.54 4.23
CA ALA A 21 24.11 -8.17 3.82
C ALA A 21 22.66 -7.71 4.06
N GLY A 22 22.43 -7.28 5.30
CA GLY A 22 21.40 -6.31 5.71
C GLY A 22 21.78 -5.87 7.12
N ASP A 23 22.04 -4.59 7.32
CA ASP A 23 22.72 -3.99 8.48
C ASP A 23 21.82 -3.98 9.75
N GLY A 24 21.45 -5.17 10.23
CA GLY A 24 20.57 -5.36 11.39
C GLY A 24 21.36 -5.77 12.63
N GLY A 25 21.52 -4.83 13.58
CA GLY A 25 21.99 -5.13 14.92
C GLY A 25 21.07 -6.11 15.68
N PRO A 26 21.44 -6.53 16.91
CA PRO A 26 20.81 -7.64 17.65
C PRO A 26 19.37 -7.39 18.16
N LEU A 27 18.72 -6.33 17.68
CA LEU A 27 17.32 -5.97 17.90
C LEU A 27 16.72 -5.68 16.53
N GLY A 28 16.41 -6.74 15.78
CA GLY A 28 15.89 -6.65 14.42
C GLY A 28 14.55 -5.93 14.39
N GLY A 29 14.50 -4.82 13.66
CA GLY A 29 13.26 -4.10 13.36
C GLY A 29 12.79 -4.41 11.94
N VAL A 30 11.54 -4.04 11.65
CA VAL A 30 10.99 -4.09 10.28
C VAL A 30 11.65 -3.04 9.37
N SER A 31 11.47 -3.16 8.05
CA SER A 31 12.04 -2.22 7.08
C SER A 31 11.51 -0.80 7.29
N LYS A 32 12.32 0.20 6.96
CA LYS A 32 11.91 1.61 6.92
C LYS A 32 11.53 2.08 5.52
N GLU A 33 11.78 1.25 4.51
CA GLU A 33 11.52 1.57 3.10
C GLU A 33 10.07 2.02 2.86
N PRO A 34 9.00 1.39 3.39
CA PRO A 34 7.64 1.86 3.12
C PRO A 34 7.24 3.14 3.88
N GLU A 35 8.05 3.65 4.82
CA GLU A 35 7.70 4.85 5.60
C GLU A 35 7.48 6.06 4.67
N GLY A 36 6.39 6.80 4.87
CA GLY A 36 6.06 7.96 4.05
C GLY A 36 4.56 8.10 3.82
N ILE A 37 4.20 8.98 2.90
CA ILE A 37 2.83 9.19 2.46
C ILE A 37 2.68 8.60 1.06
N TRP A 38 1.61 7.84 0.89
CA TRP A 38 1.25 7.13 -0.32
C TRP A 38 -0.09 7.64 -0.82
N LEU A 39 -0.15 7.93 -2.12
CA LEU A 39 -1.39 8.17 -2.84
C LEU A 39 -1.78 6.89 -3.53
N ILE A 40 -2.88 6.30 -3.08
CA ILE A 40 -3.45 5.03 -3.54
C ILE A 40 -4.59 5.33 -4.49
N SER A 41 -4.73 4.55 -5.55
CA SER A 41 -5.87 4.64 -6.47
C SER A 41 -6.27 3.25 -6.98
N THR A 42 -7.57 3.05 -7.20
CA THR A 42 -8.17 1.77 -7.61
C THR A 42 -8.76 1.86 -9.02
N TYR A 43 -8.63 0.78 -9.79
CA TYR A 43 -9.02 0.71 -11.20
C TYR A 43 -9.68 -0.63 -11.54
N THR A 44 -10.76 -0.59 -12.31
CA THR A 44 -11.48 -1.79 -12.79
C THR A 44 -11.36 -1.94 -14.30
N ASP A 45 -11.57 -3.15 -14.81
CA ASP A 45 -11.69 -3.41 -16.25
C ASP A 45 -13.17 -3.67 -16.58
N PRO A 46 -13.99 -2.62 -16.78
CA PRO A 46 -15.43 -2.77 -16.97
C PRO A 46 -15.79 -3.47 -18.29
N ASP A 47 -14.93 -3.35 -19.31
CA ASP A 47 -15.16 -3.87 -20.66
C ASP A 47 -14.51 -5.25 -20.91
N GLY A 48 -13.65 -5.71 -19.99
CA GLY A 48 -12.93 -6.98 -20.07
C GLY A 48 -11.88 -6.99 -21.19
N ASP A 49 -11.34 -5.82 -21.55
CA ASP A 49 -10.38 -5.64 -22.65
C ASP A 49 -8.93 -5.46 -22.18
N GLU A 50 -8.68 -5.70 -20.88
CA GLU A 50 -7.40 -5.53 -20.20
C GLU A 50 -6.93 -4.05 -20.18
N VAL A 51 -7.88 -3.11 -20.29
CA VAL A 51 -7.66 -1.68 -20.08
C VAL A 51 -8.40 -1.23 -18.82
N TYR A 52 -7.62 -1.00 -17.76
CA TYR A 52 -8.15 -0.63 -16.44
C TYR A 52 -8.44 0.87 -16.37
N GLN A 53 -9.65 1.23 -15.92
CA GLN A 53 -10.18 2.59 -15.77
C GLN A 53 -10.40 2.92 -14.28
N GLU A 54 -10.25 4.19 -13.89
CA GLU A 54 -10.39 4.63 -12.49
C GLU A 54 -11.77 4.24 -11.94
N PHE A 55 -11.78 3.60 -10.77
CA PHE A 55 -12.99 2.95 -10.26
C PHE A 55 -13.87 3.90 -9.43
N ASP A 56 -13.30 4.73 -8.56
CA ASP A 56 -13.99 5.88 -7.94
C ASP A 56 -13.19 6.57 -6.81
N SER A 57 -12.06 5.99 -6.38
CA SER A 57 -11.41 6.44 -5.14
C SER A 57 -9.90 6.56 -5.25
N PHE A 58 -9.39 7.65 -4.66
CA PHE A 58 -8.00 7.77 -4.26
C PHE A 58 -7.92 8.05 -2.76
N PHE A 59 -6.88 7.53 -2.12
CA PHE A 59 -6.65 7.67 -0.68
C PHE A 59 -5.23 8.16 -0.41
N TYR A 60 -5.08 9.03 0.58
CA TYR A 60 -3.77 9.36 1.12
C TYR A 60 -3.54 8.50 2.36
N VAL A 61 -2.52 7.65 2.38
CA VAL A 61 -2.18 6.84 3.56
C VAL A 61 -0.76 7.14 3.99
N LYS A 62 -0.61 7.49 5.26
CA LYS A 62 0.69 7.62 5.91
C LYS A 62 1.06 6.32 6.58
N ILE A 63 2.23 5.80 6.24
CA ILE A 63 2.82 4.61 6.84
C ILE A 63 4.03 5.01 7.68
N SER A 64 4.14 4.45 8.88
CA SER A 64 5.30 4.63 9.76
C SER A 64 5.64 3.33 10.48
N VAL A 65 6.92 3.10 10.78
CA VAL A 65 7.31 2.00 11.69
C VAL A 65 6.77 2.31 13.08
N ASN A 66 6.11 1.34 13.70
CA ASN A 66 5.50 1.51 15.02
C ASN A 66 6.55 1.71 16.13
N ASP A 67 6.12 2.21 17.29
CA ASP A 67 7.01 2.51 18.43
C ASP A 67 7.81 1.29 18.92
N ASP A 68 7.20 0.11 18.84
CA ASP A 68 7.80 -1.18 19.21
C ASP A 68 8.79 -1.71 18.16
N LYS A 69 8.85 -1.09 16.98
CA LYS A 69 9.71 -1.41 15.82
C LYS A 69 9.52 -2.84 15.29
N ASN A 70 8.35 -3.40 15.49
CA ASN A 70 8.02 -4.78 15.10
C ASN A 70 6.91 -4.85 14.04
N GLY A 71 6.42 -3.70 13.56
CA GLY A 71 5.38 -3.59 12.56
C GLY A 71 5.20 -2.13 12.11
N TYR A 72 4.06 -1.85 11.52
CA TYR A 72 3.74 -0.54 10.96
C TYR A 72 2.43 -0.01 11.53
N ASP A 73 2.37 1.30 11.67
CA ASP A 73 1.12 2.04 11.87
C ASP A 73 0.76 2.70 10.54
N ALA A 74 -0.52 2.63 10.17
CA ALA A 74 -1.07 3.28 8.98
C ALA A 74 -2.23 4.19 9.36
N ILE A 75 -2.33 5.35 8.71
CA ILE A 75 -3.38 6.34 8.95
C ILE A 75 -3.80 6.95 7.61
N ALA A 76 -5.09 6.92 7.30
CA ALA A 76 -5.66 7.68 6.19
C ALA A 76 -5.69 9.18 6.50
N LEU A 77 -5.37 9.99 5.49
CA LEU A 77 -5.32 11.44 5.54
C LEU A 77 -6.31 12.05 4.55
N ASN A 78 -6.81 13.24 4.88
CA ASN A 78 -7.62 14.06 3.99
C ASN A 78 -6.75 14.88 3.02
N GLU A 79 -7.37 15.71 2.17
CA GLU A 79 -6.69 16.56 1.18
C GLU A 79 -5.74 17.61 1.78
N ASP A 80 -5.91 17.96 3.06
CA ASP A 80 -5.05 18.88 3.80
C ASP A 80 -3.84 18.17 4.47
N GLY A 81 -3.81 16.84 4.41
CA GLY A 81 -2.78 16.01 5.07
C GLY A 81 -3.00 15.80 6.56
N ASP A 82 -4.18 16.13 7.06
CA ASP A 82 -4.63 15.81 8.41
C ASP A 82 -5.33 14.43 8.43
N PRO A 83 -5.39 13.72 9.58
CA PRO A 83 -6.12 12.45 9.67
C PRO A 83 -7.56 12.57 9.19
N ASP A 84 -7.98 11.65 8.32
CA ASP A 84 -9.34 11.63 7.80
C ASP A 84 -10.29 11.02 8.85
N GLU A 85 -11.16 11.84 9.45
CA GLU A 85 -12.13 11.41 10.46
C GLU A 85 -13.28 10.57 9.88
N THR A 86 -13.41 10.47 8.54
CA THR A 86 -14.41 9.62 7.90
C THR A 86 -13.95 8.17 7.75
N ILE A 87 -12.63 7.92 7.77
CA ILE A 87 -12.05 6.58 7.71
C ILE A 87 -11.98 6.01 9.12
N GLU A 88 -12.60 4.86 9.33
CA GLU A 88 -12.66 4.20 10.64
C GLU A 88 -11.37 3.44 10.93
N GLU A 89 -10.84 2.73 9.93
CA GLU A 89 -9.67 1.89 10.09
C GLU A 89 -8.77 1.92 8.85
N THR A 90 -7.46 1.91 9.09
CA THR A 90 -6.44 1.74 8.05
C THR A 90 -5.33 0.88 8.62
N THR A 91 -5.00 -0.22 7.95
CA THR A 91 -3.95 -1.15 8.39
C THR A 91 -2.95 -1.37 7.28
N PHE A 92 -1.68 -1.62 7.62
CA PHE A 92 -0.65 -1.91 6.63
C PHE A 92 0.27 -3.01 7.15
N GLU A 93 0.47 -4.03 6.32
CA GLU A 93 1.42 -5.11 6.56
C GLU A 93 2.38 -5.23 5.38
N LEU A 94 3.64 -5.52 5.70
CA LEU A 94 4.68 -5.83 4.71
C LEU A 94 5.44 -7.06 5.17
N GLU A 95 5.33 -8.15 4.42
CA GLU A 95 6.13 -9.36 4.59
C GLU A 95 7.05 -9.54 3.37
N ASN A 96 8.36 -9.35 3.58
CA ASN A 96 9.34 -9.32 2.50
C ASN A 96 9.04 -8.19 1.49
N ILE A 97 8.32 -8.49 0.41
CA ILE A 97 7.86 -7.52 -0.58
C ILE A 97 6.33 -7.53 -0.74
N ASP A 98 5.65 -8.46 -0.07
CA ASP A 98 4.20 -8.63 -0.19
C ASP A 98 3.51 -7.64 0.75
N VAL A 99 2.54 -6.90 0.21
CA VAL A 99 1.81 -5.83 0.88
C VAL A 99 0.37 -6.25 1.10
N MET A 100 -0.16 -5.96 2.28
CA MET A 100 -1.58 -5.94 2.56
C MET A 100 -1.95 -4.59 3.16
N LEU A 101 -2.93 -3.92 2.57
CA LEU A 101 -3.47 -2.65 3.06
C LEU A 101 -4.99 -2.74 3.12
N THR A 102 -5.57 -2.42 4.28
CA THR A 102 -7.03 -2.33 4.43
C THR A 102 -7.42 -0.88 4.66
N ILE A 103 -8.50 -0.42 4.01
CA ILE A 103 -9.09 0.90 4.21
C ILE A 103 -10.60 0.75 4.41
N LEU A 104 -11.07 1.07 5.61
CA LEU A 104 -12.45 0.84 6.02
C LEU A 104 -13.16 2.16 6.34
N ASN A 105 -14.34 2.35 5.77
CA ASN A 105 -15.30 3.38 6.16
C ASN A 105 -16.69 2.77 6.33
N MET A 106 -17.15 2.68 7.58
CA MET A 106 -18.50 2.17 7.91
C MET A 106 -19.47 3.28 8.33
N ALA A 107 -19.16 4.55 8.06
CA ALA A 107 -19.89 5.68 8.62
C ALA A 107 -21.01 6.21 7.70
N GLN A 108 -22.25 5.73 7.90
CA GLN A 108 -23.44 6.56 7.65
C GLN A 108 -23.59 7.60 8.79
N PRO A 109 -22.92 8.76 8.68
CA PRO A 109 -23.66 9.94 8.23
C PRO A 109 -22.86 10.92 7.32
N PHE A 110 -21.63 10.59 6.88
CA PHE A 110 -20.72 11.56 6.25
C PHE A 110 -20.65 11.52 4.71
N GLY A 111 -21.57 10.81 4.04
CA GLY A 111 -21.88 11.04 2.63
C GLY A 111 -20.98 10.35 1.60
N LEU A 112 -19.93 9.63 2.00
CA LEU A 112 -19.06 8.85 1.10
C LEU A 112 -19.54 7.40 0.84
N GLY A 113 -20.62 6.97 1.50
CA GLY A 113 -21.06 5.56 1.45
C GLY A 113 -20.24 4.68 2.39
N GLU A 114 -20.70 3.44 2.58
CA GLU A 114 -19.92 2.42 3.29
C GLU A 114 -19.00 1.74 2.27
N PHE A 115 -17.73 1.53 2.62
CA PHE A 115 -16.76 0.77 1.81
C PHE A 115 -15.74 0.04 2.70
N ASP A 116 -15.21 -1.05 2.19
CA ASP A 116 -14.16 -1.86 2.80
C ASP A 116 -13.23 -2.37 1.70
N TYR A 117 -12.06 -1.72 1.56
CA TYR A 117 -11.06 -2.08 0.55
C TYR A 117 -9.99 -2.99 1.15
N GLU A 118 -9.82 -4.18 0.59
CA GLU A 118 -8.66 -5.06 0.79
C GLU A 118 -7.70 -4.92 -0.40
N LEU A 119 -6.49 -4.45 -0.16
CA LEU A 119 -5.47 -4.16 -1.17
C LEU A 119 -4.28 -5.11 -0.99
N ASP A 120 -4.26 -6.20 -1.76
CA ASP A 120 -3.16 -7.17 -1.80
C ASP A 120 -2.20 -6.79 -2.93
N GLY A 121 -0.90 -6.76 -2.68
CA GLY A 121 0.04 -6.40 -3.73
C GLY A 121 1.50 -6.62 -3.40
N THR A 122 2.36 -5.96 -4.18
CA THR A 122 3.80 -6.03 -4.06
C THR A 122 4.38 -4.62 -3.94
N PHE A 123 5.33 -4.45 -3.03
CA PHE A 123 6.14 -3.26 -2.87
C PHE A 123 7.40 -3.32 -3.75
N TYR A 124 7.57 -2.32 -4.59
CA TYR A 124 8.70 -2.13 -5.48
C TYR A 124 9.53 -0.93 -5.01
N ASP A 125 10.43 -1.19 -4.06
CA ASP A 125 11.42 -0.23 -3.59
C ASP A 125 12.46 0.08 -4.66
N VAL A 126 12.74 1.35 -4.88
CA VAL A 126 13.72 1.80 -5.87
C VAL A 126 14.68 2.83 -5.28
N SER A 127 15.81 3.04 -5.95
CA SER A 127 16.87 3.91 -5.41
C SER A 127 16.48 5.38 -5.19
N LYS A 128 15.30 5.77 -5.67
CA LYS A 128 14.74 7.11 -5.57
C LYS A 128 13.31 6.96 -5.10
N ASP A 129 13.04 7.37 -3.88
CA ASP A 129 11.73 7.19 -3.25
C ASP A 129 10.57 7.68 -4.13
N GLU A 130 10.76 8.76 -4.92
CA GLU A 130 9.77 9.32 -5.85
C GLU A 130 9.20 8.33 -6.89
N ASP A 131 9.98 7.29 -7.23
CA ASP A 131 9.66 6.27 -8.22
C ASP A 131 9.14 4.96 -7.56
N ASP A 132 9.00 4.92 -6.23
CA ASP A 132 8.50 3.73 -5.52
C ASP A 132 7.04 3.47 -5.90
N LEU A 133 6.70 2.17 -5.97
CA LEU A 133 5.38 1.69 -6.36
C LEU A 133 4.92 0.60 -5.41
N MET A 134 3.66 0.65 -4.99
CA MET A 134 2.92 -0.53 -4.57
C MET A 134 1.90 -0.85 -5.66
N PHE A 135 1.72 -2.13 -5.99
CA PHE A 135 0.81 -2.54 -7.04
C PHE A 135 0.24 -3.92 -6.77
N GLY A 136 -1.04 -4.12 -7.04
CA GLY A 136 -1.66 -5.43 -6.94
C GLY A 136 -3.15 -5.41 -7.24
N ASN A 137 -3.90 -6.29 -6.59
CA ASN A 137 -5.35 -6.44 -6.79
C ASN A 137 -6.10 -5.88 -5.58
N PHE A 138 -7.26 -5.28 -5.83
CA PHE A 138 -8.18 -4.88 -4.78
C PHE A 138 -9.45 -5.71 -4.80
N LEU A 139 -10.07 -5.81 -3.62
CA LEU A 139 -11.45 -6.22 -3.42
C LEU A 139 -12.15 -5.14 -2.60
N GLU A 140 -13.29 -4.65 -3.09
CA GLU A 140 -14.21 -3.80 -2.32
C GLU A 140 -15.35 -4.69 -1.81
N ASP A 141 -15.35 -4.97 -0.51
CA ASP A 141 -16.18 -6.02 0.09
C ASP A 141 -17.67 -5.64 0.16
N VAL A 142 -18.00 -4.34 0.18
CA VAL A 142 -19.40 -3.90 0.29
C VAL A 142 -20.14 -4.08 -1.04
N SER A 143 -19.53 -3.68 -2.15
CA SER A 143 -20.08 -3.75 -3.50
C SER A 143 -19.72 -5.07 -4.20
N ASN A 144 -18.70 -5.79 -3.73
CA ASN A 144 -18.06 -6.95 -4.37
C ASN A 144 -17.42 -6.60 -5.72
N ASP A 145 -16.89 -5.39 -5.85
CA ASP A 145 -16.09 -5.00 -7.00
C ASP A 145 -14.63 -5.38 -6.80
N GLU A 146 -13.96 -5.74 -7.90
CA GLU A 146 -12.57 -6.19 -7.89
C GLU A 146 -11.81 -5.56 -9.05
N GLY A 147 -10.50 -5.37 -8.87
CA GLY A 147 -9.68 -4.76 -9.90
C GLY A 147 -8.21 -4.68 -9.49
N ILE A 148 -7.50 -3.71 -10.05
CA ILE A 148 -6.11 -3.43 -9.69
C ILE A 148 -6.02 -2.15 -8.87
N TRP A 149 -5.00 -2.06 -8.03
CA TRP A 149 -4.65 -0.82 -7.35
C TRP A 149 -3.17 -0.52 -7.55
N PHE A 150 -2.84 0.75 -7.40
CA PHE A 150 -1.46 1.15 -7.19
C PHE A 150 -1.35 2.21 -6.12
N ALA A 151 -0.15 2.36 -5.57
CA ALA A 151 0.22 3.50 -4.76
C ALA A 151 1.58 4.06 -5.18
N VAL A 152 1.67 5.39 -5.21
CA VAL A 152 2.90 6.14 -5.46
C VAL A 152 3.19 7.09 -4.31
N ARG A 153 4.45 7.50 -4.14
CA ARG A 153 4.78 8.50 -3.13
C ARG A 153 4.07 9.82 -3.38
N TYR A 154 3.63 10.43 -2.28
CA TYR A 154 2.94 11.71 -2.31
C TYR A 154 3.50 12.70 -1.29
N THR A 155 3.46 13.98 -1.63
CA THR A 155 3.83 15.08 -0.75
C THR A 155 2.78 16.17 -0.89
N PHE A 156 2.12 16.51 0.21
CA PHE A 156 1.13 17.57 0.23
C PHE A 156 1.76 18.92 -0.17
N PRO A 157 1.12 19.69 -1.06
CA PRO A 157 1.52 21.06 -1.33
C PRO A 157 1.56 21.89 -0.05
N ALA A 158 2.42 22.90 0.00
CA ALA A 158 2.35 23.86 1.10
C ALA A 158 0.95 24.52 1.15
N PRO A 159 0.37 24.81 2.33
CA PRO A 159 -1.01 25.31 2.44
C PRO A 159 -1.34 26.56 1.62
N ALA A 160 -0.35 27.40 1.31
CA ALA A 160 -0.52 28.59 0.46
C ALA A 160 -0.49 28.31 -1.05
N ALA A 161 -0.23 27.07 -1.44
CA ALA A 161 -0.10 26.59 -2.81
C ALA A 161 -1.22 25.61 -3.19
N SER A 162 -2.30 25.53 -2.39
CA SER A 162 -3.50 24.74 -2.71
C SER A 162 -3.89 25.01 -4.16
N LEU A 163 -3.62 24.00 -4.98
CA LEU A 163 -4.08 23.95 -6.34
C LEU A 163 -5.53 23.46 -6.24
N GLU A 164 -6.45 24.19 -6.85
CA GLU A 164 -7.84 23.72 -7.09
C GLU A 164 -7.80 22.61 -8.15
N VAL A 165 -7.12 21.51 -7.85
CA VAL A 165 -7.06 20.33 -8.72
C VAL A 165 -7.64 19.19 -7.92
N ASP A 166 -8.82 18.75 -8.34
CA ASP A 166 -9.63 17.75 -7.64
C ASP A 166 -8.94 16.38 -7.59
N ASN A 167 -8.01 16.10 -8.51
CA ASN A 167 -7.23 14.86 -8.51
C ASN A 167 -5.70 15.13 -8.50
N PRO A 168 -4.96 14.73 -7.46
CA PRO A 168 -3.52 14.94 -7.33
C PRO A 168 -2.65 14.21 -8.38
N LEU A 169 -3.22 13.29 -9.15
CA LEU A 169 -2.52 12.55 -10.20
C LEU A 169 -2.49 13.29 -11.54
N ILE A 170 -3.28 14.36 -11.69
CA ILE A 170 -3.35 15.14 -12.94
C ILE A 170 -1.96 15.66 -13.35
N GLY A 171 -1.55 15.32 -14.57
CA GLY A 171 -0.24 15.65 -15.13
C GLY A 171 0.87 14.64 -14.85
N ARG A 172 0.58 13.52 -14.15
CA ARG A 172 1.51 12.40 -13.89
C ARG A 172 1.07 11.08 -14.53
N GLU A 173 0.00 11.06 -15.30
CA GLU A 173 -0.62 9.88 -15.91
C GLU A 173 0.43 9.06 -16.69
N ASP A 174 1.03 9.73 -17.68
CA ASP A 174 2.04 9.21 -18.58
C ASP A 174 3.29 8.67 -17.88
N GLU A 175 3.62 9.22 -16.70
CA GLU A 175 4.76 8.81 -15.88
C GLU A 175 4.42 7.52 -15.11
N ILE A 176 3.27 7.52 -14.45
CA ILE A 176 2.80 6.41 -13.60
C ILE A 176 2.52 5.18 -14.45
N GLU A 177 1.84 5.32 -15.59
CA GLU A 177 1.60 4.21 -16.53
C GLU A 177 2.92 3.53 -16.96
N LYS A 178 3.95 4.33 -17.28
CA LYS A 178 5.27 3.82 -17.65
C LYS A 178 5.95 3.10 -16.49
N ILE A 179 5.80 3.60 -15.25
CA ILE A 179 6.33 2.95 -14.06
C ILE A 179 5.64 1.60 -13.86
N ILE A 180 4.31 1.54 -13.93
CA ILE A 180 3.55 0.30 -13.79
C ILE A 180 3.97 -0.71 -14.87
N GLU A 181 3.94 -0.33 -16.15
CA GLU A 181 4.30 -1.24 -17.25
C GLU A 181 5.74 -1.75 -17.10
N ALA A 182 6.69 -0.88 -16.74
CA ALA A 182 8.09 -1.27 -16.59
C ALA A 182 8.34 -2.23 -15.41
N ARG A 183 7.50 -2.18 -14.37
CA ARG A 183 7.69 -2.96 -13.12
C ARG A 183 6.88 -4.24 -13.10
N THR A 184 5.65 -4.19 -13.62
CA THR A 184 4.66 -5.24 -13.48
C THR A 184 4.31 -5.91 -14.81
N GLY A 185 4.56 -5.22 -15.94
CA GLY A 185 4.13 -5.64 -17.27
C GLY A 185 2.66 -5.40 -17.57
N TYR A 186 1.90 -4.83 -16.62
CA TYR A 186 0.51 -4.43 -16.83
C TYR A 186 0.43 -3.14 -17.63
N LYS A 187 -0.65 -3.01 -18.41
CA LYS A 187 -1.01 -1.78 -19.09
C LYS A 187 -2.23 -1.20 -18.40
N VAL A 188 -2.15 0.07 -18.08
CA VAL A 188 -3.20 0.83 -17.41
C VAL A 188 -3.41 2.09 -18.25
N GLU A 189 -4.65 2.55 -18.34
CA GLU A 189 -4.98 3.84 -18.96
C GLU A 189 -5.51 4.76 -17.88
N ILE A 190 -4.72 5.77 -17.52
CA ILE A 190 -5.06 6.77 -16.52
C ILE A 190 -5.57 7.99 -17.29
N ASP A 191 -6.89 8.14 -17.39
CA ASP A 191 -7.52 9.28 -18.07
C ASP A 191 -8.42 10.08 -17.11
N PHE A 192 -7.93 11.26 -16.69
CA PHE A 192 -8.71 12.21 -15.89
C PHE A 192 -9.47 13.24 -16.75
N SER A 193 -9.46 13.13 -18.08
CA SER A 193 -10.12 14.08 -18.98
C SER A 193 -11.64 14.10 -18.86
N GLU A 194 -12.24 13.04 -18.31
CA GLU A 194 -13.67 12.96 -18.02
C GLU A 194 -14.08 13.75 -16.76
N ILE A 195 -13.15 13.93 -15.81
CA ILE A 195 -13.40 14.60 -14.51
C ILE A 195 -13.45 16.13 -14.66
N ILE A 196 -12.76 16.70 -15.66
CA ILE A 196 -12.67 18.16 -15.89
C ILE A 196 -13.86 18.72 -16.71
N LYS A 197 -15.10 18.25 -16.51
CA LYS A 197 -16.29 18.74 -17.24
C LYS A 197 -17.32 19.48 -16.38
#